data_AF-A0A3C2B042-F1
#
_entry.id   AF-A0A3C2B042-F1
#
_cell.length_a   1.000
_cell.length_b   1.000
_cell.length_c   1.000
_cell.angle_alpha   90.00
_cell.angle_beta   90.00
_cell.angle_gamma   90.00
#
_symmetry.space_group_name_H-M   'P 1'
#
loop_
_entity.id
_entity.type
_entity.pdbx_description
1 polymer ?
#
loop_
_entity_poly.entity_id
_entity_poly.type
_entity_poly.pdbx_seq_one_letter_code
_entity_poly.pdbx_strand_id
1 'polypeptide(L)'
;MQPEAITPTAPRPAGRTVFTQRWMSITFVHWAVDPDLVQPMMPPGVRPDTFDGESYVALVPFSMERIGLLGGPPVPYFGSFLETNVRLYGVDEQGRRGVVFCSLEATRLATVAVTRVTTGLNYLWASMSMQQDGERIEYRTRRRWPGPRGTSSRLVVDIGAPITPSP
;
A
#
# COMPACT_ATOMS: atom_id res chain seq x y z
N MET A 1 -6.57 23.42 -6.14
CA MET A 1 -6.90 22.58 -7.32
C MET A 1 -8.27 21.98 -7.04
N GLN A 2 -9.24 22.07 -7.95
CA GLN A 2 -10.56 21.46 -7.70
C GLN A 2 -10.43 19.92 -7.67
N PRO A 3 -11.16 19.21 -6.80
CA PRO A 3 -11.18 17.75 -6.79
C PRO A 3 -11.67 17.22 -8.15
N GLU A 4 -10.95 16.26 -8.72
CA GLU A 4 -11.34 15.60 -9.97
C GLU A 4 -12.27 14.41 -9.71
N ALA A 5 -13.14 14.10 -10.68
CA ALA A 5 -13.98 12.91 -10.61
C ALA A 5 -13.13 11.64 -10.59
N ILE A 6 -13.52 10.66 -9.78
CA ILE A 6 -12.85 9.36 -9.72
C ILE A 6 -13.24 8.57 -10.97
N THR A 7 -12.28 8.36 -11.87
CA THR A 7 -12.45 7.57 -13.10
C THR A 7 -11.66 6.27 -13.04
N PRO A 8 -12.11 5.18 -13.70
CA PRO A 8 -11.35 3.92 -13.76
C PRO A 8 -9.98 4.06 -14.44
N THR A 9 -9.84 5.06 -15.30
CA THR A 9 -8.60 5.40 -16.01
C THR A 9 -8.12 6.78 -15.58
N ALA A 10 -6.80 7.02 -15.65
CA ALA A 10 -6.26 8.33 -15.32
C ALA A 10 -6.86 9.40 -16.25
N PRO A 11 -7.41 10.51 -15.71
CA PRO A 11 -8.05 11.55 -16.52
C PRO A 11 -7.04 12.33 -17.39
N ARG A 12 -5.75 12.25 -17.04
CA ARG A 12 -4.65 12.83 -17.82
C ARG A 12 -3.73 11.73 -18.33
N PRO A 13 -3.16 11.88 -19.54
CA PRO A 13 -2.10 11.00 -20.00
C PRO A 13 -0.97 11.00 -18.99
N ALA A 14 -0.62 9.82 -18.47
CA ALA A 14 0.68 9.65 -17.85
C ALA A 14 1.72 9.99 -18.93
N GLY A 15 2.76 10.76 -18.56
CA GLY A 15 3.87 11.07 -19.48
C GLY A 15 4.66 9.81 -19.85
N ARG A 16 5.98 9.90 -19.87
CA ARG A 16 6.79 8.70 -20.14
C ARG A 16 6.60 7.66 -19.03
N THR A 17 6.07 6.49 -19.36
CA THR A 17 5.93 5.36 -18.44
C THR A 17 7.31 4.94 -17.94
N VAL A 18 7.57 5.08 -16.63
CA VAL A 18 8.83 4.65 -16.02
C VAL A 18 8.71 3.23 -15.48
N PHE A 19 7.56 2.88 -14.91
CA PHE A 19 7.26 1.56 -14.36
C PHE A 19 5.86 1.11 -14.77
N THR A 20 5.71 -0.18 -15.05
CA THR A 20 4.41 -0.85 -15.18
C THR A 20 4.28 -1.89 -14.07
N GLN A 21 3.11 -1.98 -13.45
CA GLN A 21 2.84 -2.89 -12.34
C GLN A 21 1.39 -3.36 -12.43
N ARG A 22 1.14 -4.64 -12.16
CA ARG A 22 -0.22 -5.18 -12.02
C ARG A 22 -0.42 -5.58 -10.57
N TRP A 23 -1.39 -4.96 -9.90
CA TRP A 23 -1.73 -5.30 -8.53
C TRP A 23 -2.88 -6.30 -8.54
N MET A 24 -2.71 -7.39 -7.82
CA MET A 24 -3.59 -8.56 -7.83
C MET A 24 -3.88 -8.98 -6.39
N SER A 25 -5.08 -9.50 -6.16
CA SER A 25 -5.53 -10.00 -4.85
C SER A 25 -5.23 -8.98 -3.74
N ILE A 26 -5.79 -7.77 -3.86
CA ILE A 26 -5.60 -6.70 -2.90
C ILE A 26 -6.65 -6.84 -1.81
N THR A 27 -6.21 -6.92 -0.56
CA THR A 27 -7.10 -6.91 0.60
C THR A 27 -6.92 -5.61 1.37
N PHE A 28 -8.01 -4.94 1.69
CA PHE A 28 -8.01 -3.75 2.53
C PHE A 28 -8.61 -4.09 3.88
N VAL A 29 -7.85 -3.88 4.96
CA VAL A 29 -8.35 -4.01 6.32
C VAL A 29 -8.13 -2.68 7.03
N HIS A 30 -9.21 -2.08 7.51
CA HIS A 30 -9.21 -0.77 8.13
C HIS A 30 -9.67 -0.86 9.58
N TRP A 31 -8.99 -0.12 10.45
CA TRP A 31 -9.43 0.09 11.83
C TRP A 31 -9.59 1.59 12.07
N ALA A 32 -10.74 1.96 12.65
CA ALA A 32 -10.96 3.30 13.18
C ALA A 32 -10.04 3.52 14.38
N VAL A 33 -9.43 4.69 14.45
CA VAL A 33 -8.54 5.11 15.52
C VAL A 33 -8.74 6.58 15.81
N ASP A 34 -8.53 6.94 17.07
CA ASP A 34 -8.49 8.33 17.51
C ASP A 34 -7.46 9.11 16.66
N PRO A 35 -7.85 10.22 15.99
CA PRO A 35 -6.96 11.06 15.22
C PRO A 35 -5.71 11.51 16.01
N ASP A 36 -5.83 11.72 17.31
CA ASP A 36 -4.72 12.17 18.16
C ASP A 36 -3.61 11.11 18.28
N LEU A 37 -3.94 9.83 18.12
CA LEU A 37 -2.94 8.74 18.13
C LEU A 37 -2.09 8.71 16.86
N VAL A 38 -2.63 9.17 15.73
CA VAL A 38 -1.96 9.13 14.42
C VAL A 38 -1.36 10.47 14.03
N GLN A 39 -1.79 11.57 14.63
CA GLN A 39 -1.25 12.92 14.41
C GLN A 39 0.29 12.99 14.54
N PRO A 40 0.96 12.35 15.53
CA PRO A 40 2.42 12.37 15.64
C PRO A 40 3.15 11.65 14.50
N MET A 41 2.45 10.80 13.74
CA MET A 41 3.01 10.06 12.61
C MET A 41 2.88 10.80 11.27
N MET A 42 2.21 11.96 11.28
CA MET A 42 2.00 12.75 10.08
C MET A 42 3.25 13.56 9.69
N PRO A 43 3.51 13.73 8.38
CA PRO A 43 4.51 14.69 7.92
C PRO A 43 4.17 16.11 8.38
N PRO A 44 5.16 17.02 8.45
CA PRO A 44 4.91 18.42 8.75
C PRO A 44 3.87 19.04 7.80
N GLY A 45 2.92 19.80 8.36
CA GLY A 45 1.83 20.42 7.58
C GLY A 45 0.72 19.47 7.14
N VAL A 46 0.73 18.22 7.62
CA VAL A 46 -0.33 17.22 7.38
C VAL A 46 -1.04 16.90 8.69
N ARG A 47 -2.37 16.93 8.65
CA ARG A 47 -3.23 16.45 9.74
C ARG A 47 -3.91 15.14 9.34
N PRO A 48 -4.30 14.28 10.30
CA PRO A 48 -5.11 13.10 10.00
C PRO A 48 -6.37 13.47 9.21
N ASP A 49 -6.64 12.72 8.15
CA ASP A 49 -7.94 12.76 7.51
C ASP A 49 -8.95 12.00 8.39
N THR A 50 -10.15 12.56 8.52
CA THR A 50 -11.20 12.00 9.37
C THR A 50 -12.46 11.73 8.59
N PHE A 51 -13.14 10.64 8.93
CA PHE A 51 -14.44 10.27 8.44
C PHE A 51 -15.29 9.88 9.65
N ASP A 52 -16.44 10.54 9.80
CA ASP A 52 -17.31 10.43 10.99
C ASP A 52 -16.57 10.65 12.33
N GLY A 53 -15.59 11.56 12.35
CA GLY A 53 -14.82 11.93 13.53
C GLY A 53 -13.62 11.04 13.82
N GLU A 54 -13.52 9.88 13.17
CA GLU A 54 -12.42 8.92 13.35
C GLU A 54 -11.38 9.06 12.24
N SER A 55 -10.12 8.75 12.54
CA SER A 55 -9.11 8.48 11.52
C SER A 55 -8.98 6.97 11.30
N TYR A 56 -8.25 6.56 10.27
CA TYR A 56 -8.15 5.15 9.88
C TYR A 56 -6.72 4.71 9.63
N VAL A 57 -6.38 3.55 10.18
CA VAL A 57 -5.17 2.80 9.85
C VAL A 57 -5.58 1.66 8.92
N ALA A 58 -4.86 1.50 7.80
CA ALA A 58 -5.09 0.42 6.85
C ALA A 58 -3.91 -0.55 6.81
N LEU A 59 -4.18 -1.85 6.91
CA LEU A 59 -3.26 -2.93 6.54
C LEU A 59 -3.68 -3.47 5.17
N VAL A 60 -2.78 -3.35 4.19
CA VAL A 60 -3.09 -3.66 2.80
C VAL A 60 -2.07 -4.66 2.25
N PRO A 61 -2.30 -5.97 2.40
CA PRO A 61 -1.53 -6.98 1.69
C PRO A 61 -2.04 -7.19 0.27
N PHE A 62 -1.11 -7.34 -0.67
CA PHE A 62 -1.41 -7.61 -2.07
C PHE A 62 -0.24 -8.29 -2.76
N SER A 63 -0.53 -8.85 -3.93
CA SER A 63 0.48 -9.36 -4.84
C SER A 63 0.70 -8.35 -5.97
N MET A 64 1.97 -8.13 -6.29
CA MET A 64 2.37 -7.31 -7.42
C MET A 64 3.01 -8.20 -8.47
N GLU A 65 2.53 -8.10 -9.70
CA GLU A 65 2.95 -8.89 -10.85
C GLU A 65 3.41 -7.99 -12.00
N ARG A 66 4.12 -8.61 -12.96
CA ARG A 66 4.47 -8.01 -14.27
C ARG A 66 5.18 -6.66 -14.18
N ILE A 67 6.19 -6.57 -13.33
CA ILE A 67 6.96 -5.33 -13.17
C ILE A 67 7.83 -5.11 -14.41
N GLY A 68 7.48 -4.09 -15.20
CA GLY A 68 8.24 -3.63 -16.36
C GLY A 68 8.90 -2.28 -16.12
N LEU A 69 10.06 -2.07 -16.73
CA LEU A 69 10.80 -0.80 -16.74
C LEU A 69 10.61 -0.12 -18.09
N LEU A 70 10.40 1.20 -18.09
CA LEU A 70 10.28 2.02 -19.30
C LEU A 70 9.23 1.51 -20.31
N GLY A 71 8.15 0.86 -19.83
CA GLY A 71 7.11 0.26 -20.67
C GLY A 71 7.49 -1.05 -21.36
N GLY A 72 8.66 -1.62 -21.03
CA GLY A 72 9.11 -2.92 -21.55
C GLY A 72 8.42 -4.13 -20.91
N PRO A 73 8.74 -5.35 -21.40
CA PRO A 73 8.18 -6.59 -20.86
C PRO A 73 8.58 -6.80 -19.38
N PRO A 74 7.86 -7.67 -18.65
CA PRO A 74 8.21 -8.00 -17.26
C PRO A 74 9.65 -8.46 -17.13
N VAL A 75 10.39 -7.86 -16.20
CA VAL A 75 11.78 -8.25 -15.95
C VAL A 75 11.78 -9.50 -15.05
N PRO A 76 12.39 -10.63 -15.47
CA PRO A 76 12.29 -11.91 -14.76
C PRO A 76 12.76 -11.86 -13.29
N TYR A 77 13.75 -11.01 -13.01
CA TYR A 77 14.31 -10.86 -11.66
C TYR A 77 13.44 -10.00 -10.72
N PHE A 78 12.70 -9.01 -11.26
CA PHE A 78 11.73 -8.25 -10.48
C PHE A 78 10.46 -9.09 -10.20
N GLY A 79 10.03 -9.91 -11.16
CA GLY A 79 9.07 -10.99 -10.97
C GLY A 79 7.73 -10.59 -10.34
N SER A 80 7.05 -11.57 -9.73
CA SER A 80 5.90 -11.35 -8.84
C SER A 80 6.36 -11.37 -7.39
N PHE A 81 5.88 -10.44 -6.57
CA PHE A 81 6.16 -10.43 -5.12
C PHE A 81 4.98 -9.93 -4.31
N LEU A 82 5.04 -10.21 -3.00
CA LEU A 82 4.05 -9.73 -2.04
C LEU A 82 4.54 -8.47 -1.37
N GLU A 83 3.60 -7.56 -1.17
CA GLU A 83 3.79 -6.31 -0.44
C GLU A 83 2.66 -6.19 0.60
N THR A 84 2.99 -5.64 1.76
CA THR A 84 2.02 -5.34 2.82
C THR A 84 2.28 -3.94 3.33
N ASN A 85 1.26 -3.09 3.21
CA ASN A 85 1.39 -1.68 3.53
C ASN A 85 0.58 -1.34 4.77
N VAL A 86 1.20 -0.62 5.70
CA VAL A 86 0.50 0.09 6.78
C VAL A 86 0.38 1.54 6.38
N ARG A 87 -0.85 2.00 6.17
CA ARG A 87 -1.17 3.32 5.63
C ARG A 87 -2.05 4.09 6.59
N LEU A 88 -1.80 5.38 6.69
CA LEU A 88 -2.69 6.37 7.30
C LEU A 88 -3.23 7.28 6.20
N TYR A 89 -4.25 8.04 6.55
CA TYR A 89 -4.85 9.05 5.67
C TYR A 89 -4.58 10.43 6.24
N GLY A 90 -4.12 11.33 5.37
CA GLY A 90 -3.74 12.68 5.76
C GLY A 90 -4.28 13.71 4.79
N VAL A 91 -4.49 14.92 5.29
CA VAL A 91 -4.86 16.08 4.51
C VAL A 91 -3.93 17.23 4.86
N ASP A 92 -3.43 17.91 3.83
CA ASP A 92 -2.54 19.04 4.03
C ASP A 92 -3.28 20.37 4.24
N GLU A 93 -2.53 21.43 4.50
CA GLU A 93 -3.06 22.79 4.70
C GLU A 93 -3.88 23.32 3.51
N GLN A 94 -3.70 22.76 2.31
CA GLN A 94 -4.43 23.13 1.09
C GLN A 94 -5.68 22.27 0.87
N GLY A 95 -5.99 21.36 1.80
CA GLY A 95 -7.12 20.44 1.70
C GLY A 95 -6.87 19.25 0.76
N ARG A 96 -5.63 19.01 0.34
CA ARG A 96 -5.29 17.87 -0.54
C ARG A 96 -5.17 16.61 0.31
N ARG A 97 -5.97 15.60 0.00
CA ARG A 97 -5.96 14.30 0.68
C ARG A 97 -4.90 13.38 0.08
N GLY A 98 -4.27 12.58 0.92
CA GLY A 98 -3.25 11.63 0.52
C GLY A 98 -3.12 10.48 1.52
N VAL A 99 -2.24 9.54 1.17
CA VAL A 99 -1.87 8.42 2.04
C VAL A 99 -0.48 8.65 2.62
N VAL A 100 -0.32 8.37 3.91
CA VAL A 100 0.96 8.36 4.60
C VAL A 100 1.36 6.91 4.85
N PHE A 101 2.53 6.50 4.36
CA PHE A 101 3.01 5.14 4.52
C PHE A 101 3.83 5.01 5.79
N CYS A 102 3.25 4.42 6.85
CA CYS A 102 3.98 4.11 8.08
C CYS A 102 5.06 3.05 7.84
N SER A 103 4.68 1.97 7.15
CA SER A 103 5.61 0.92 6.75
C SER A 103 5.19 0.27 5.43
N LEU A 104 6.18 0.00 4.59
CA LEU A 104 6.04 -0.72 3.33
C LEU A 104 6.83 -2.02 3.45
N GLU A 105 6.19 -3.11 3.86
CA GLU A 105 6.87 -4.41 3.94
C GLU A 105 6.89 -5.06 2.55
N ALA A 106 8.06 -5.46 2.05
CA ALA A 106 8.19 -6.10 0.74
C ALA A 106 9.17 -7.28 0.74
N THR A 107 8.90 -8.25 -0.14
CA THR A 107 9.63 -9.53 -0.17
C THR A 107 11.00 -9.46 -0.88
N ARG A 108 11.19 -8.55 -1.85
CA ARG A 108 12.38 -8.52 -2.71
C ARG A 108 13.22 -7.24 -2.55
N LEU A 109 14.51 -7.46 -2.24
CA LEU A 109 15.53 -6.50 -1.82
C LEU A 109 15.89 -5.42 -2.85
N ALA A 110 15.65 -5.64 -4.15
CA ALA A 110 16.10 -4.73 -5.21
C ALA A 110 15.46 -3.34 -5.12
N THR A 111 14.27 -3.22 -4.51
CA THR A 111 13.56 -1.95 -4.30
C THR A 111 13.92 -1.28 -2.97
N VAL A 112 14.41 -2.03 -1.97
CA VAL A 112 14.69 -1.53 -0.61
C VAL A 112 15.99 -0.70 -0.55
N ALA A 113 16.99 -1.03 -1.39
CA ALA A 113 18.29 -0.34 -1.37
C ALA A 113 18.30 0.99 -2.12
N VAL A 114 17.48 1.17 -3.17
CA VAL A 114 17.50 2.38 -4.03
C VAL A 114 16.49 3.45 -3.56
N THR A 115 15.36 3.06 -2.96
CA THR A 115 14.31 4.01 -2.52
C THR A 115 14.62 4.68 -1.18
N ARG A 116 15.27 3.99 -0.24
CA ARG A 116 15.53 4.56 1.10
C ARG A 116 16.48 5.76 1.09
N VAL A 117 17.36 5.84 0.09
CA VAL A 117 18.33 6.94 -0.07
C VAL A 117 17.70 8.14 -0.83
N THR A 118 16.56 7.98 -1.50
CA THR A 118 16.05 8.99 -2.44
C THR A 118 14.60 9.44 -2.22
N THR A 119 13.74 8.69 -1.50
CA THR A 119 12.28 9.00 -1.45
C THR A 119 11.66 9.14 -0.06
N GLY A 120 12.40 8.92 1.03
CA GLY A 120 11.85 9.03 2.40
C GLY A 120 10.84 7.94 2.79
N LEU A 121 10.63 6.93 1.94
CA LEU A 121 9.66 5.86 2.15
C LEU A 121 10.24 4.73 3.04
N ASN A 122 9.47 4.34 4.06
CA ASN A 122 9.85 3.31 5.04
C ASN A 122 9.70 1.88 4.49
N TYR A 123 10.49 1.53 3.47
CA TYR A 123 10.58 0.16 2.97
C TYR A 123 11.29 -0.77 3.96
N LEU A 124 10.61 -1.85 4.34
CA LEU A 124 11.08 -2.88 5.26
C LEU A 124 11.14 -4.22 4.53
N TRP A 125 12.23 -4.95 4.71
CA TRP A 125 12.39 -6.28 4.15
C TRP A 125 11.66 -7.31 5.02
N ALA A 126 10.74 -8.06 4.42
CA ALA A 126 9.97 -9.10 5.08
C ALA A 126 9.98 -10.40 4.29
N SER A 127 9.84 -11.52 5.00
CA SER A 127 9.51 -12.81 4.40
C SER A 127 7.99 -12.90 4.31
N MET A 128 7.45 -13.13 3.12
CA MET A 128 6.00 -13.20 2.92
C MET A 128 5.59 -14.47 2.17
N SER A 129 4.36 -14.91 2.42
CA SER A 129 3.70 -15.97 1.66
C SER A 129 2.23 -15.64 1.47
N MET A 130 1.68 -16.00 0.32
CA MET A 130 0.26 -15.93 0.02
C MET A 130 -0.18 -17.33 -0.42
N GLN A 131 -1.25 -17.82 0.17
CA GLN A 131 -1.91 -19.06 -0.23
C GLN A 131 -3.36 -18.74 -0.56
N GLN A 132 -3.84 -19.25 -1.67
CA GLN A 132 -5.24 -19.12 -2.06
C GLN A 132 -5.81 -20.53 -2.26
N ASP A 133 -6.90 -20.82 -1.56
CA ASP A 133 -7.68 -22.04 -1.68
C ASP A 133 -9.14 -21.66 -1.95
N GLY A 134 -9.54 -21.78 -3.22
CA GLY A 134 -10.83 -21.26 -3.69
C GLY A 134 -10.98 -19.75 -3.42
N GLU A 135 -11.98 -19.42 -2.60
CA GLU A 135 -12.32 -18.06 -2.18
C GLU A 135 -11.58 -17.62 -0.91
N ARG A 136 -10.82 -18.51 -0.27
CA ARG A 136 -10.02 -18.16 0.91
C ARG A 136 -8.62 -17.73 0.50
N ILE A 137 -8.19 -16.57 0.95
CA ILE A 137 -6.81 -16.08 0.79
C ILE A 137 -6.17 -15.91 2.16
N GLU A 138 -4.99 -16.48 2.33
CA GLU A 138 -4.13 -16.30 3.50
C GLU A 138 -2.84 -15.57 3.12
N TYR A 139 -2.60 -14.44 3.77
CA TYR A 139 -1.35 -13.69 3.72
C TYR A 139 -0.58 -13.87 5.02
N ARG A 140 0.73 -14.11 4.91
CA ARG A 140 1.65 -14.05 6.05
C ARG A 140 2.78 -13.10 5.71
N THR A 141 3.16 -12.27 6.67
CA THR A 141 4.39 -11.49 6.63
C THR A 141 5.16 -11.67 7.93
N ARG A 142 6.49 -11.72 7.83
CA ARG A 142 7.41 -11.65 8.96
C ARG A 142 8.57 -10.73 8.61
N ARG A 143 8.60 -9.57 9.25
CA ARG A 143 9.65 -8.57 9.09
C ARG A 143 11.01 -9.16 9.48
N ARG A 144 11.94 -9.08 8.53
CA ARG A 144 13.33 -9.50 8.71
C ARG A 144 14.20 -8.33 9.14
N TRP A 145 14.01 -7.16 8.52
CA TRP A 145 14.83 -5.97 8.76
C TRP A 145 14.20 -4.71 8.15
N PRO A 146 14.40 -3.49 8.71
CA PRO A 146 14.97 -3.16 10.02
C PRO A 146 14.04 -3.53 11.18
N GLY A 147 14.49 -3.33 12.43
CA GLY A 147 13.81 -3.80 13.65
C GLY A 147 12.39 -3.23 13.88
N PRO A 148 11.63 -3.79 14.84
CA PRO A 148 11.93 -4.98 15.63
C PRO A 148 11.88 -6.24 14.74
N ARG A 149 12.90 -7.10 14.86
CA ARG A 149 12.94 -8.36 14.12
C ARG A 149 11.81 -9.25 14.66
N GLY A 150 11.04 -9.86 13.76
CA GLY A 150 9.99 -10.80 14.14
C GLY A 150 8.59 -10.21 14.24
N THR A 151 8.39 -8.91 14.02
CA THR A 151 7.06 -8.38 13.71
C THR A 151 6.44 -9.20 12.60
N SER A 152 5.25 -9.74 12.84
CA SER A 152 4.57 -10.61 11.89
C SER A 152 3.09 -10.30 11.83
N SER A 153 2.48 -10.59 10.69
CA SER A 153 1.03 -10.58 10.53
C SER A 153 0.61 -11.85 9.80
N ARG A 154 -0.57 -12.35 10.17
CA ARG A 154 -1.30 -13.39 9.47
C ARG A 154 -2.70 -12.86 9.23
N LEU A 155 -3.06 -12.68 7.96
CA LEU A 155 -4.39 -12.25 7.55
C LEU A 155 -5.03 -13.39 6.74
N VAL A 156 -6.22 -13.79 7.13
CA VAL A 156 -7.03 -14.75 6.39
C VAL A 156 -8.34 -14.04 6.04
N VAL A 157 -8.69 -14.04 4.76
CA VAL A 157 -9.92 -13.46 4.26
C VAL A 157 -10.65 -14.45 3.37
N ASP A 158 -11.97 -14.39 3.41
CA ASP A 158 -12.85 -15.10 2.50
C ASP A 158 -13.44 -14.07 1.53
N ILE A 159 -13.33 -14.34 0.23
CA ILE A 159 -13.85 -13.46 -0.82
C ILE A 159 -15.37 -13.58 -0.82
N GLY A 160 -16.04 -12.50 -0.47
CA GLY A 160 -17.50 -12.41 -0.52
C GLY A 160 -18.02 -12.12 -1.93
N ALA A 161 -19.35 -11.97 -2.01
CA ALA A 161 -20.01 -11.57 -3.25
C ALA A 161 -19.50 -10.19 -3.74
N PRO A 162 -19.43 -9.96 -5.06
CA PRO A 162 -19.06 -8.66 -5.61
C PRO A 162 -19.98 -7.54 -5.10
N ILE A 163 -19.39 -6.44 -4.68
CA ILE A 163 -20.12 -5.25 -4.22
C ILE A 163 -20.29 -4.30 -5.42
N THR A 164 -21.51 -3.82 -5.66
CA THR A 164 -21.75 -2.72 -6.60
C THR A 164 -21.32 -1.41 -5.94
N PRO A 165 -20.50 -0.56 -6.60
CA PRO A 165 -20.12 0.73 -6.06
C PRO A 165 -21.36 1.55 -5.69
N SER A 166 -21.40 2.10 -4.48
CA SER A 166 -22.35 3.16 -4.17
C SER A 166 -22.05 4.38 -5.05
N PRO A 167 -23.06 5.08 -5.57
CA PRO A 167 -22.86 6.34 -6.29
C PRO A 167 -22.17 7.40 -5.44
#